data_AF-A0A6B2TMG4-F1
#
_entry.id   AF-A0A6B2TMG4-F1
#
_cell.length_a   1.000
_cell.length_b   1.000
_cell.length_c   1.000
_cell.angle_alpha   90.00
_cell.angle_beta   90.00
_cell.angle_gamma   90.00
#
_symmetry.space_group_name_H-M   'P 1'
#
loop_
_entity.id
_entity.type
_entity.pdbx_description
1 polymer ?
#
loop_
_entity_poly.entity_id
_entity_poly.type
_entity_poly.pdbx_seq_one_letter_code
_entity_poly.pdbx_strand_id
1 'polypeptide(L)'
;LTSLVAALTLGRDGWLRAPVAALLVAAAVLLATFVAVERRVRTPMLDLALLRRPLFLASTAGALFTGFSVIGLFSYLPTLLQHTLNLSVMSTAWLLVIWSGTSFVAALQARRLAGRVSARHQLAVGFALHAVAAVTMLGAASSGSWT
;
A
#
# COMPACT_ATOMS: atom_id res chain seq x y z
N LEU A 1 -0.85 -5.02 16.09
CA LEU A 1 -0.22 -4.07 15.15
C LEU A 1 1.20 -3.72 15.59
N THR A 2 1.40 -3.21 16.81
CA THR A 2 2.73 -2.88 17.36
C THR A 2 3.73 -4.04 17.29
N SER A 3 3.34 -5.24 17.72
CA SER A 3 4.17 -6.45 17.64
C SER A 3 4.61 -6.79 16.22
N LEU A 4 3.66 -6.74 15.27
CA LEU A 4 3.93 -7.01 13.86
C LEU A 4 4.90 -5.98 13.28
N VAL A 5 4.66 -4.68 13.51
CA VAL A 5 5.55 -3.61 13.03
C VAL A 5 6.96 -3.78 13.60
N ALA A 6 7.07 -4.03 14.91
CA ALA A 6 8.38 -4.28 15.55
C ALA A 6 9.10 -5.49 14.96
N ALA A 7 8.37 -6.58 14.67
CA ALA A 7 8.95 -7.76 14.02
C ALA A 7 9.50 -7.44 12.61
N LEU A 8 8.74 -6.69 11.81
CA LEU A 8 9.16 -6.29 10.47
C LEU A 8 10.38 -5.35 10.49
N THR A 9 10.42 -4.42 11.45
CA THR A 9 11.56 -3.53 11.63
C THR A 9 12.82 -4.29 12.04
N LEU A 10 12.73 -5.16 13.05
CA LEU A 10 13.86 -5.98 13.52
C LEU A 10 14.26 -7.06 12.51
N GLY A 11 13.32 -7.54 11.69
CA GLY A 11 13.57 -8.51 10.63
C GLY A 11 14.56 -8.00 9.58
N ARG A 12 14.69 -6.67 9.41
CA ARG A 12 15.71 -6.04 8.55
C ARG A 12 17.13 -6.45 8.94
N ASP A 13 17.36 -6.68 10.23
CA ASP A 13 18.66 -7.08 10.80
C ASP A 13 18.80 -8.61 10.96
N GLY A 14 17.85 -9.39 10.46
CA GLY A 14 17.88 -10.86 10.44
C GLY A 14 16.57 -11.52 10.88
N TRP A 15 15.92 -12.21 9.95
CA TRP A 15 14.62 -12.88 10.16
C TRP A 15 14.67 -14.09 11.11
N LEU A 16 15.81 -14.78 11.20
CA LEU A 16 15.97 -15.99 12.02
C LEU A 16 16.25 -15.70 13.51
N ARG A 17 16.24 -14.42 13.91
CA ARG A 17 16.50 -14.01 15.28
C ARG A 17 15.30 -14.35 16.16
N ALA A 18 15.56 -14.95 17.33
CA ALA A 18 14.55 -15.27 18.34
C ALA A 18 13.54 -14.13 18.64
N PRO A 19 13.94 -12.85 18.81
CA PRO A 19 12.97 -11.76 19.05
C PRO A 19 12.01 -11.52 17.88
N VAL A 20 12.46 -11.68 16.62
CA VAL A 20 11.59 -11.52 15.44
C VAL A 20 10.55 -12.61 15.42
N ALA A 21 10.96 -13.87 15.62
CA ALA A 21 10.05 -15.00 15.70
C ALA A 21 9.02 -14.85 16.85
N ALA A 22 9.47 -14.43 18.04
CA ALA A 22 8.58 -14.20 19.18
C ALA A 22 7.54 -13.11 18.88
N LEU A 23 7.93 -12.02 18.24
CA LEU A 23 7.01 -10.93 17.88
C LEU A 23 6.03 -11.33 16.77
N LEU A 24 6.46 -12.12 15.79
CA LEU A 24 5.57 -12.68 14.76
C LEU A 24 4.54 -13.65 15.37
N VAL A 25 4.98 -14.54 16.26
CA VAL A 25 4.08 -15.43 17.00
C VAL A 25 3.11 -14.63 17.84
N ALA A 26 3.57 -13.62 18.58
CA ALA A 26 2.70 -12.74 19.36
C ALA A 26 1.67 -12.01 18.48
N ALA A 27 2.07 -11.51 17.31
CA ALA A 27 1.15 -10.90 16.34
C ALA A 27 0.08 -11.89 15.85
N ALA A 28 0.47 -13.12 15.52
CA ALA A 28 -0.46 -14.16 15.09
C ALA A 28 -1.44 -14.57 16.22
N VAL A 29 -0.95 -14.75 17.44
CA VAL A 29 -1.76 -15.07 18.62
C VAL A 29 -2.75 -13.96 18.93
N LEU A 30 -2.33 -12.69 18.91
CA LEU A 30 -3.22 -11.55 19.14
C LEU A 30 -4.30 -11.45 18.06
N LEU A 31 -3.95 -11.69 16.79
CA LEU A 31 -4.93 -11.68 15.69
C LEU A 31 -5.93 -12.84 15.82
N ALA A 32 -5.47 -14.04 16.13
CA ALA A 32 -6.34 -15.19 16.36
C ALA A 32 -7.28 -14.95 17.56
N THR A 33 -6.76 -14.34 18.62
CA THR A 33 -7.53 -13.97 19.81
C THR A 33 -8.61 -12.95 19.46
N PHE A 34 -8.25 -11.91 18.72
CA PHE A 34 -9.21 -10.91 18.22
C PHE A 34 -10.33 -11.57 17.40
N VAL A 35 -9.99 -12.44 16.44
CA VAL A 35 -10.99 -13.17 15.64
C VAL A 35 -11.87 -14.07 16.51
N ALA A 36 -11.30 -14.76 17.50
CA ALA A 36 -12.05 -15.63 18.40
C ALA A 36 -13.03 -14.83 19.29
N VAL A 37 -12.62 -13.64 19.76
CA VAL A 37 -13.46 -12.73 20.54
C VAL A 37 -14.58 -12.16 19.69
N GLU A 38 -14.27 -11.62 18.51
CA GLU A 38 -15.27 -11.05 17.59
C GLU A 38 -16.34 -12.07 17.17
N ARG A 39 -15.96 -13.35 17.00
CA ARG A 39 -16.94 -14.41 16.71
C ARG A 39 -17.87 -14.75 17.87
N ARG A 40 -17.51 -14.42 19.11
CA ARG A 40 -18.27 -14.76 20.33
C ARG A 40 -19.11 -13.60 20.85
N VAL A 41 -18.74 -12.36 20.55
CA VAL A 41 -19.44 -11.15 21.02
C VAL A 41 -20.75 -10.96 20.23
N ARG A 42 -21.83 -10.58 20.93
CA ARG A 42 -23.18 -10.38 20.34
C ARG A 42 -23.24 -9.20 19.35
N THR A 43 -22.44 -8.18 19.59
CA THR A 43 -22.32 -6.97 18.76
C THR A 43 -20.87 -6.81 18.31
N PRO A 44 -20.42 -7.60 17.32
CA PRO A 44 -19.04 -7.53 16.82
C PRO A 44 -18.73 -6.14 16.24
N MET A 45 -17.50 -5.65 16.45
CA MET A 45 -17.04 -4.42 15.82
C MET A 45 -16.81 -4.60 14.32
N LEU A 46 -16.41 -5.81 13.92
CA LEU A 46 -16.15 -6.17 12.53
C LEU A 46 -16.97 -7.41 12.18
N ASP A 47 -17.94 -7.26 11.27
CA ASP A 47 -18.67 -8.41 10.74
C ASP A 47 -17.75 -9.26 9.83
N LEU A 48 -17.17 -10.30 10.42
CA LEU A 48 -16.28 -11.24 9.73
C LEU A 48 -16.99 -12.02 8.61
N ALA A 49 -18.33 -12.04 8.57
CA ALA A 49 -19.06 -12.63 7.45
C ALA A 49 -18.89 -11.81 6.16
N LEU A 50 -18.61 -10.51 6.26
CA LEU A 50 -18.30 -9.67 5.09
C LEU A 50 -17.03 -10.13 4.39
N LEU A 51 -16.01 -10.56 5.13
CA LEU A 51 -14.76 -11.11 4.57
C LEU A 51 -14.98 -12.42 3.79
N ARG A 52 -16.12 -13.09 3.95
CA ARG A 52 -16.49 -14.24 3.12
C ARG A 52 -17.06 -13.83 1.77
N ARG A 53 -17.50 -12.57 1.60
CA ARG A 53 -17.99 -12.07 0.31
C ARG A 53 -16.79 -11.72 -0.58
N PRO A 54 -16.68 -12.31 -1.79
CA PRO A 54 -15.48 -12.18 -2.62
C PRO A 54 -15.16 -10.73 -2.99
N LEU A 55 -16.17 -9.90 -3.27
CA LEU A 55 -15.98 -8.48 -3.58
C LEU A 55 -15.43 -7.68 -2.38
N PHE A 56 -15.90 -7.96 -1.18
CA PHE A 56 -15.42 -7.29 0.03
C PHE A 56 -13.99 -7.75 0.35
N LEU A 57 -13.74 -9.06 0.29
CA LEU A 57 -12.40 -9.61 0.48
C LEU A 57 -11.40 -9.04 -0.53
N ALA A 58 -11.75 -8.98 -1.82
CA ALA A 58 -10.92 -8.41 -2.86
C ALA A 58 -10.65 -6.92 -2.62
N SER A 59 -11.66 -6.16 -2.17
CA SER A 59 -11.49 -4.75 -1.83
C SER A 59 -10.57 -4.55 -0.62
N THR A 60 -10.76 -5.30 0.46
CA THR A 60 -9.91 -5.23 1.67
C THR A 60 -8.48 -5.69 1.39
N ALA A 61 -8.31 -6.80 0.67
CA ALA A 61 -7.00 -7.29 0.26
C ALA A 61 -6.32 -6.29 -0.68
N GLY A 62 -7.06 -5.72 -1.64
CA GLY A 62 -6.56 -4.68 -2.53
C GLY A 62 -6.06 -3.45 -1.76
N ALA A 63 -6.82 -2.99 -0.75
CA ALA A 63 -6.39 -1.89 0.11
C ALA A 63 -5.12 -2.24 0.91
N LEU A 64 -5.04 -3.46 1.46
CA LEU A 64 -3.88 -3.96 2.19
C LEU A 64 -2.62 -3.97 1.30
N PHE A 65 -2.70 -4.60 0.13
CA PHE A 65 -1.57 -4.68 -0.80
C PHE A 65 -1.20 -3.32 -1.38
N THR A 66 -2.16 -2.43 -1.63
CA THR A 66 -1.87 -1.05 -2.03
C THR A 66 -1.06 -0.33 -0.96
N GLY A 67 -1.46 -0.45 0.32
CA GLY A 67 -0.72 0.10 1.45
C GLY A 67 0.70 -0.45 1.55
N PHE A 68 0.86 -1.77 1.44
CA PHE A 68 2.18 -2.42 1.44
C PHE A 68 3.06 -1.96 0.28
N SER A 69 2.53 -1.91 -0.94
CA SER A 69 3.27 -1.47 -2.12
C SER A 69 3.72 -0.02 -1.98
N VAL A 70 2.83 0.88 -1.56
CA VAL A 70 3.18 2.29 -1.36
C VAL A 70 4.21 2.43 -0.25
N ILE A 71 3.92 1.98 0.97
CA ILE A 71 4.84 2.15 2.10
C ILE A 71 6.18 1.45 1.84
N GLY A 72 6.14 0.23 1.30
CA GLY A 72 7.33 -0.55 0.96
C GLY A 72 8.19 0.14 -0.07
N LEU A 73 7.61 0.54 -1.21
CA LEU A 73 8.33 1.26 -2.27
C LEU A 73 8.93 2.57 -1.75
N PHE A 74 8.13 3.41 -1.11
CA PHE A 74 8.58 4.73 -0.64
C PHE A 74 9.56 4.67 0.54
N SER A 75 9.70 3.53 1.22
CA SER A 75 10.71 3.34 2.27
C SER A 75 12.14 3.26 1.71
N TYR A 76 12.32 2.90 0.43
CA TYR A 76 13.64 2.82 -0.21
C TYR A 76 13.79 3.67 -1.47
N LEU A 77 12.67 4.05 -2.11
CA LEU A 77 12.67 4.81 -3.36
C LEU A 77 13.49 6.10 -3.29
N PRO A 78 13.44 6.93 -2.22
CA PRO A 78 14.25 8.14 -2.16
C PRO A 78 15.75 7.84 -2.20
N THR A 79 16.18 6.84 -1.45
CA THR A 79 17.58 6.37 -1.43
C THR A 79 17.99 5.85 -2.81
N LEU A 80 17.12 5.08 -3.47
CA LEU A 80 17.35 4.61 -4.83
C LEU A 80 17.54 5.80 -5.79
N LEU A 81 16.60 6.74 -5.83
CA LEU A 81 16.64 7.92 -6.69
C LEU A 81 17.90 8.78 -6.48
N GLN A 82 18.33 8.94 -5.23
CA GLN A 82 19.54 9.71 -4.90
C GLN A 82 20.81 8.97 -5.32
N HIS A 83 20.89 7.65 -5.12
CA HIS A 83 22.08 6.87 -5.43
C HIS A 83 22.21 6.46 -6.90
N THR A 84 21.11 6.10 -7.57
CA THR A 84 21.14 5.59 -8.95
C THR A 84 21.01 6.72 -9.97
N LEU A 85 20.16 7.71 -9.71
CA LEU A 85 19.95 8.84 -10.61
C LEU A 85 20.73 10.09 -10.19
N ASN A 86 21.58 9.99 -9.17
CA ASN A 86 22.38 11.10 -8.61
C ASN A 86 21.56 12.36 -8.31
N LEU A 87 20.27 12.18 -7.96
CA LEU A 87 19.39 13.30 -7.65
C LEU A 87 19.76 13.90 -6.30
N SER A 88 19.69 15.22 -6.22
CA SER A 88 19.83 15.89 -4.92
C SER A 88 18.68 15.51 -3.98
N VAL A 89 18.92 15.62 -2.67
CA VAL A 89 17.88 15.42 -1.64
C VAL A 89 16.68 16.33 -1.90
N MET A 90 16.93 17.58 -2.32
CA MET A 90 15.89 18.56 -2.63
C MET A 90 15.05 18.13 -3.84
N SER A 91 15.70 17.71 -4.94
CA SER A 91 15.00 17.23 -6.14
C SER A 91 14.13 16.01 -5.83
N THR A 92 14.66 15.08 -5.04
CA THR A 92 13.93 13.89 -4.61
C THR A 92 12.72 14.26 -3.75
N ALA A 93 12.89 15.18 -2.79
CA ALA A 93 11.79 15.68 -1.97
C ALA A 93 10.67 16.31 -2.83
N TRP A 94 11.02 17.11 -3.83
CA TRP A 94 10.03 17.70 -4.73
C TRP A 94 9.27 16.65 -5.55
N LEU A 95 9.93 15.60 -6.04
CA LEU A 95 9.26 14.49 -6.72
C LEU A 95 8.23 13.80 -5.80
N LEU A 96 8.58 13.58 -4.54
CA LEU A 96 7.66 13.01 -3.53
C LEU A 96 6.48 13.94 -3.24
N VAL A 97 6.71 15.26 -3.19
CA VAL A 97 5.66 16.27 -3.01
C VAL A 97 4.70 16.27 -4.20
N ILE A 98 5.21 16.24 -5.43
CA ILE A 98 4.39 16.20 -6.64
C ILE A 98 3.53 14.92 -6.67
N TRP A 99 4.13 13.77 -6.35
CA TRP A 99 3.40 12.51 -6.26
C TRP A 99 2.31 12.54 -5.18
N SER A 100 2.63 13.07 -3.99
CA SER A 100 1.68 13.17 -2.87
C SER A 100 0.55 14.15 -3.20
N GLY A 101 0.87 15.29 -3.79
CA GLY A 101 -0.09 16.32 -4.20
C GLY A 101 -1.04 15.83 -5.28
N THR A 102 -0.54 15.16 -6.32
CA THR A 102 -1.38 14.56 -7.36
C THR A 102 -2.28 13.45 -6.81
N SER A 103 -1.77 12.61 -5.90
CA SER A 103 -2.56 11.58 -5.21
C SER A 103 -3.67 12.19 -4.33
N PHE A 104 -3.36 13.26 -3.61
CA PHE A 104 -4.34 14.00 -2.81
C PHE A 104 -5.46 14.59 -3.66
N VAL A 105 -5.09 15.24 -4.78
CA VAL A 105 -6.07 15.77 -5.75
C VAL A 105 -6.94 14.64 -6.31
N ALA A 106 -6.34 13.53 -6.72
CA ALA A 106 -7.06 12.37 -7.23
C ALA A 106 -8.07 11.82 -6.20
N ALA A 107 -7.68 11.72 -4.92
CA ALA A 107 -8.55 11.27 -3.84
C ALA A 107 -9.73 12.23 -3.60
N LEU A 108 -9.49 13.55 -3.64
CA LEU A 108 -10.56 14.55 -3.54
C LEU A 108 -11.54 14.45 -4.69
N GLN A 109 -11.03 14.24 -5.91
CA GLN A 109 -11.86 14.06 -7.10
C GLN A 109 -12.67 12.76 -7.03
N ALA A 110 -12.07 11.63 -6.64
CA ALA A 110 -12.78 10.36 -6.45
C ALA A 110 -13.99 10.51 -5.50
N ARG A 111 -13.82 11.26 -4.40
CA ARG A 111 -14.91 11.61 -3.48
C ARG A 111 -16.00 12.47 -4.13
N ARG A 112 -15.64 13.46 -4.94
CA ARG A 112 -16.61 14.31 -5.66
C ARG A 112 -17.40 13.56 -6.73
N LEU A 113 -16.76 12.57 -7.36
CA LEU A 113 -17.39 11.71 -8.36
C LEU A 113 -18.25 10.59 -7.74
N ALA A 114 -18.01 10.25 -6.48
CA ALA A 114 -18.80 9.26 -5.74
C ALA A 114 -20.28 9.69 -5.68
N GLY A 115 -21.16 8.92 -6.33
CA GLY A 115 -22.60 9.20 -6.45
C GLY A 115 -23.01 9.87 -7.77
N ARG A 116 -22.08 10.41 -8.55
CA ARG A 116 -22.36 10.98 -9.89
C ARG A 116 -21.96 10.04 -11.04
N VAL A 117 -20.89 9.27 -10.83
CA VAL A 117 -20.38 8.30 -11.81
C VAL A 117 -20.28 6.94 -11.13
N SER A 118 -20.72 5.87 -11.82
CA SER A 118 -20.68 4.53 -11.23
C SER A 118 -19.23 4.08 -11.00
N ALA A 119 -19.02 3.34 -9.90
CA ALA A 119 -17.69 2.87 -9.50
C ALA A 119 -16.97 2.09 -10.62
N ARG A 120 -17.72 1.33 -11.44
CA ARG A 120 -17.16 0.59 -12.58
C ARG A 120 -16.50 1.50 -13.62
N HIS A 121 -17.12 2.64 -13.95
CA HIS A 121 -16.54 3.59 -14.90
C HIS A 121 -15.35 4.33 -14.30
N GLN A 122 -15.41 4.70 -13.02
CA GLN A 122 -14.28 5.31 -12.33
C GLN A 122 -13.05 4.39 -12.34
N LEU A 123 -13.25 3.11 -12.05
CA LEU A 123 -12.19 2.10 -12.10
C LEU A 123 -11.66 1.90 -13.53
N ALA A 124 -12.54 1.78 -14.53
CA ALA A 124 -12.13 1.60 -15.92
C ALA A 124 -11.28 2.78 -16.44
N VAL A 125 -11.71 4.02 -16.15
CA VAL A 125 -10.94 5.23 -16.50
C VAL A 125 -9.61 5.27 -15.76
N GLY A 126 -9.61 4.95 -14.45
CA GLY A 126 -8.38 4.88 -13.66
C GLY A 126 -7.36 3.87 -14.21
N PHE A 127 -7.82 2.67 -14.58
CA PHE A 127 -6.97 1.65 -15.20
C PHE A 127 -6.49 2.05 -16.60
N ALA A 128 -7.34 2.67 -17.42
CA ALA A 128 -6.94 3.16 -18.73
C ALA A 128 -5.87 4.25 -18.63
N LEU A 129 -6.04 5.20 -17.70
CA LEU A 129 -5.03 6.24 -17.41
C LEU A 129 -3.72 5.62 -16.93
N HIS A 130 -3.77 4.62 -16.05
CA HIS A 130 -2.59 3.88 -15.60
C HIS A 130 -1.87 3.18 -16.76
N ALA A 131 -2.62 2.53 -17.65
CA ALA A 131 -2.06 1.84 -18.81
C ALA A 131 -1.35 2.83 -19.75
N VAL A 132 -1.97 3.99 -20.03
CA VAL A 132 -1.36 5.05 -20.84
C VAL A 132 -0.07 5.55 -20.19
N ALA A 133 -0.09 5.83 -18.88
CA ALA A 133 1.10 6.27 -18.14
C ALA A 133 2.22 5.22 -18.15
N ALA A 134 1.90 3.94 -18.02
CA ALA A 134 2.88 2.86 -18.08
C ALA A 134 3.52 2.78 -19.49
N VAL A 135 2.73 2.92 -20.55
CA VAL A 135 3.22 2.92 -21.93
C VAL A 135 4.14 4.11 -22.20
N THR A 136 3.80 5.31 -21.72
CA THR A 136 4.68 6.47 -21.91
C THR A 136 5.99 6.35 -21.15
N MET A 137 5.99 5.72 -19.96
CA MET A 137 7.22 5.44 -19.22
C MET A 137 8.16 4.47 -19.96
N LEU A 138 7.65 3.53 -20.76
CA LEU A 138 8.49 2.64 -21.58
C LEU A 138 9.34 3.41 -22.60
N GLY A 139 8.80 4.50 -23.18
CA GLY A 139 9.55 5.37 -24.08
C GLY A 139 10.70 6.11 -23.35
N ALA A 140 10.50 6.47 -22.08
CA ALA A 140 11.55 7.05 -21.25
C ALA A 140 12.63 6.02 -20.84
N ALA A 141 12.29 4.73 -20.77
CA ALA A 141 13.27 3.67 -20.53
C ALA A 141 14.22 3.48 -21.74
N SER A 142 13.72 3.66 -22.96
CA SER A 142 14.51 3.57 -24.18
C SER A 142 15.44 4.76 -24.46
N SER A 143 15.31 5.87 -23.73
CA SER A 143 16.10 7.09 -23.97
C SER A 143 17.54 7.03 -23.42
N GLY A 144 17.96 5.90 -22.86
CA GLY A 144 19.30 5.75 -22.26
C GLY A 144 19.47 6.48 -20.93
N SER A 145 18.41 7.10 -20.38
CA SER A 145 18.47 7.83 -19.10
C SER A 145 18.63 6.95 -17.85
N TRP A 146 18.62 5.63 -18.01
CA TRP A 146 18.70 4.63 -16.94
C TRP A 146 20.02 3.83 -16.97
N THR A 147 20.94 4.13 -17.88
CA THR A 147 22.31 3.57 -17.98
C THR A 147 23.34 4.68 -17.86
#